data_AF-A0A947X0I6-F1
#
_entry.id   AF-A0A947X0I6-F1
#
_cell.length_a   1.000
_cell.length_b   1.000
_cell.length_c   1.000
_cell.angle_alpha   90.00
_cell.angle_beta   90.00
_cell.angle_gamma   90.00
#
_symmetry.space_group_name_H-M   'P 1'
#
loop_
_entity.id
_entity.type
_entity.pdbx_description
1 polymer ?
#
loop_
_entity_poly.entity_id
_entity_poly.type
_entity_poly.pdbx_seq_one_letter_code
_entity_poly.pdbx_strand_id
1 'polypeptide(L)'
;MRHRRRLIRSVVALAALAPAVFGSTAAGGQTPEPGITLAVSIGGASAVAPGPRLPAGSPITLAFTATNAGTVPLVDLVVEDSLLGWIDCATPSLDPGQSVVCERDTETVAGRYRSRAVVSASTADGKRVRTAVRVGYRGMPEEHVAALDLEILLDGRPSGWPGPTLAAGEQVDLTYRVLNRGTVRLERIEVVDSQGMAVVCPSRAVDPGQSVECAAVGTAMIGRHRERAAVRAFGPHATRVRTRSSYHYLGEQRILRAEFSGVTLAGSLPASMGRGPLVRASRSIRWGIDVTNTGEDDLWGLYAEDRDKGRMTCGERHLAPGATVRCTIRGRTIAGPMEGEITVAAWASDGRQVTGAFERHAFGYRPGAGLLIETYVDGFDADVHAGPRRPVGEPIELTYAVHNVGETRLRSVRVRDALFGVIDCPQRVLRSGATMVCTHTEIAELGWWETTGTARARSDTGVVSDTDKTFWHVRAVARASLIGLRVTVDGVNTDREKARVFVAGDIVEIVYLATNDGNSPLWSMEIRDPNVPFAAMTCTGSSDLWPGDTLRCRAAMVVRSGEHWDEIEAVAWNSDGTKIVGESSVHYVGKAGPT
;
A
#
# COMPACT_ATOMS: atom_id res chain seq x y z
N MET A 1 -34.47 -20.31 -55.81
CA MET A 1 -34.74 -19.33 -54.74
C MET A 1 -33.41 -18.70 -54.30
N ARG A 2 -33.35 -17.37 -54.44
CA ARG A 2 -32.38 -16.36 -53.95
C ARG A 2 -30.86 -16.68 -53.96
N HIS A 3 -30.18 -15.91 -54.80
CA HIS A 3 -28.75 -15.91 -55.12
C HIS A 3 -27.86 -15.16 -54.12
N ARG A 4 -26.59 -15.58 -54.11
CA ARG A 4 -25.35 -14.96 -53.59
C ARG A 4 -25.11 -13.49 -54.02
N ARG A 5 -24.34 -12.75 -53.22
CA ARG A 5 -23.14 -11.89 -53.53
C ARG A 5 -22.96 -10.86 -52.40
N ARG A 6 -21.86 -10.85 -51.62
CA ARG A 6 -20.53 -10.22 -51.85
C ARG A 6 -20.57 -8.71 -52.20
N LEU A 7 -20.00 -7.93 -51.27
CA LEU A 7 -19.18 -6.71 -51.40
C LEU A 7 -19.59 -5.63 -52.43
N ILE A 8 -20.04 -4.48 -51.92
CA ILE A 8 -20.15 -3.17 -52.59
C ILE A 8 -19.85 -2.12 -51.49
N ARG A 9 -18.68 -1.45 -51.43
CA ARG A 9 -18.22 -0.27 -52.19
C ARG A 9 -19.32 0.78 -52.42
N SER A 10 -19.42 1.76 -51.51
CA SER A 10 -20.15 3.00 -51.78
C SER A 10 -19.18 4.17 -51.89
N VAL A 11 -19.24 4.76 -53.08
CA VAL A 11 -18.59 5.94 -53.63
C VAL A 11 -19.56 7.11 -53.50
N VAL A 12 -19.07 8.32 -53.21
CA VAL A 12 -19.65 9.62 -53.65
C VAL A 12 -18.50 10.64 -53.61
N ALA A 13 -18.26 11.57 -54.53
CA ALA A 13 -18.54 11.75 -55.94
C ALA A 13 -17.68 12.97 -56.35
N LEU A 14 -17.04 12.94 -57.52
CA LEU A 14 -16.54 14.15 -58.19
C LEU A 14 -17.42 14.39 -59.42
N ALA A 15 -17.95 15.60 -59.53
CA ALA A 15 -18.86 16.03 -60.58
C ALA A 15 -18.13 16.72 -61.76
N ALA A 16 -18.50 16.27 -62.97
CA ALA A 16 -18.76 16.99 -64.24
C ALA A 16 -17.73 17.95 -64.89
N LEU A 17 -17.46 17.67 -66.19
CA LEU A 17 -17.02 18.56 -67.29
C LEU A 17 -18.12 19.59 -67.64
N ALA A 18 -17.96 20.76 -68.29
CA ALA A 18 -17.09 21.33 -69.34
C ALA A 18 -17.34 22.88 -69.42
N PRO A 19 -17.04 23.64 -70.51
CA PRO A 19 -15.82 23.82 -71.31
C PRO A 19 -15.34 25.31 -71.31
N ALA A 20 -14.08 25.58 -71.70
CA ALA A 20 -13.71 26.92 -72.19
C ALA A 20 -12.61 26.83 -73.26
N VAL A 21 -12.89 27.48 -74.39
CA VAL A 21 -12.10 27.59 -75.60
C VAL A 21 -10.98 28.63 -75.43
N PHE A 22 -9.83 28.31 -76.03
CA PHE A 22 -8.69 29.16 -76.42
C PHE A 22 -8.62 30.60 -75.89
N GLY A 23 -7.65 30.81 -74.99
CA GLY A 23 -6.94 32.08 -74.80
C GLY A 23 -5.44 31.78 -74.78
N SER A 24 -4.74 32.17 -75.84
CA SER A 24 -3.30 32.02 -76.01
C SER A 24 -2.55 32.99 -75.10
N THR A 25 -1.67 32.50 -74.24
CA THR A 25 -0.55 33.27 -73.69
C THR A 25 0.67 32.36 -73.44
N ALA A 26 1.72 32.64 -74.21
CA ALA A 26 3.15 32.42 -73.95
C ALA A 26 3.61 31.04 -73.44
N ALA A 27 4.19 30.27 -74.36
CA ALA A 27 5.25 29.32 -74.07
C ALA A 27 6.40 30.01 -73.31
N GLY A 28 6.47 29.80 -72.00
CA GLY A 28 7.74 29.75 -71.28
C GLY A 28 8.22 28.31 -71.34
N GLY A 29 9.16 28.01 -72.23
CA GLY A 29 9.77 26.68 -72.31
C GLY A 29 10.52 26.35 -71.02
N GLN A 30 9.85 25.71 -70.06
CA GLN A 30 10.55 25.00 -69.00
C GLN A 30 11.31 23.86 -69.66
N THR A 31 12.63 23.95 -69.64
CA THR A 31 13.50 22.90 -70.14
C THR A 31 13.23 21.64 -69.31
N PRO A 32 12.97 20.47 -69.93
CA PRO A 32 12.76 19.23 -69.18
C PRO A 32 13.96 18.97 -68.25
N GLU A 33 13.71 18.92 -66.95
CA GLU A 33 14.73 18.80 -65.92
C GLU A 33 14.51 17.50 -65.15
N PRO A 34 15.39 16.50 -65.31
CA PRO A 34 15.28 15.26 -64.55
C PRO A 34 15.85 15.47 -63.14
N GLY A 35 15.17 14.94 -62.13
CA GLY A 35 15.55 15.11 -60.73
C GLY A 35 15.03 13.97 -59.87
N ILE A 36 15.85 13.50 -58.93
CA ILE A 36 15.49 12.43 -58.00
C ILE A 36 15.97 12.76 -56.60
N THR A 37 15.11 12.53 -55.61
CA THR A 37 15.44 12.67 -54.18
C THR A 37 15.35 11.32 -53.47
N LEU A 38 16.04 11.22 -52.34
CA LEU A 38 16.05 10.02 -51.49
C LEU A 38 15.92 10.43 -50.03
N ALA A 39 14.89 9.94 -49.37
CA ALA A 39 14.75 9.99 -47.92
C ALA A 39 14.97 8.59 -47.32
N VAL A 40 15.41 8.53 -46.07
CA VAL A 40 15.58 7.27 -45.34
C VAL A 40 15.01 7.41 -43.93
N SER A 41 14.27 6.40 -43.47
CA SER A 41 13.69 6.37 -42.13
C SER A 41 13.80 5.00 -41.46
N ILE A 42 13.73 5.01 -40.13
CA ILE A 42 13.61 3.82 -39.27
C ILE A 42 12.41 4.07 -38.35
N GLY A 43 11.38 3.22 -38.41
CA GLY A 43 10.16 3.39 -37.60
C GLY A 43 9.49 4.75 -37.79
N GLY A 44 9.54 5.33 -38.99
CA GLY A 44 9.00 6.65 -39.33
C GLY A 44 9.91 7.84 -38.98
N ALA A 45 10.97 7.66 -38.19
CA ALA A 45 11.94 8.71 -37.87
C ALA A 45 13.03 8.81 -38.94
N SER A 46 13.45 10.03 -39.30
CA SER A 46 14.55 10.25 -40.26
C SER A 46 15.83 9.54 -39.80
N ALA A 47 16.39 8.71 -40.69
CA ALA A 47 17.65 8.00 -40.48
C ALA A 47 18.81 8.64 -41.25
N VAL A 48 18.68 9.92 -41.61
CA VAL A 48 19.79 10.71 -42.14
C VAL A 48 20.83 10.93 -41.04
N ALA A 49 22.09 10.56 -41.30
CA ALA A 49 23.14 10.56 -40.29
C ALA A 49 23.27 11.92 -39.57
N PRO A 50 23.30 11.96 -38.22
CA PRO A 50 23.58 10.84 -37.32
C PRO A 50 22.41 9.89 -37.03
N GLY A 51 21.18 10.26 -37.35
CA GLY A 51 19.95 9.49 -37.15
C GLY A 51 19.58 9.19 -35.70
N PRO A 52 18.61 8.28 -35.46
CA PRO A 52 18.05 8.02 -34.14
C PRO A 52 19.00 7.21 -33.23
N ARG A 53 18.70 7.21 -31.93
CA ARG A 53 19.30 6.30 -30.95
C ARG A 53 18.36 5.11 -30.75
N LEU A 54 18.89 3.90 -30.86
CA LEU A 54 18.13 2.66 -30.81
C LEU A 54 18.84 1.69 -29.87
N PRO A 55 18.14 0.75 -29.20
CA PRO A 55 18.81 -0.35 -28.50
C PRO A 55 19.60 -1.18 -29.51
N ALA A 56 20.81 -1.61 -29.18
CA ALA A 56 21.57 -2.54 -30.02
C ALA A 56 20.90 -3.94 -30.02
N GLY A 57 20.98 -4.66 -31.14
CA GLY A 57 20.35 -5.98 -31.33
C GLY A 57 18.84 -5.95 -31.63
N SER A 58 18.24 -4.76 -31.77
CA SER A 58 16.82 -4.63 -32.12
C SER A 58 16.60 -4.85 -33.63
N PRO A 59 15.58 -5.63 -34.04
CA PRO A 59 15.18 -5.70 -35.44
C PRO A 59 14.63 -4.35 -35.88
N ILE A 60 15.08 -3.88 -37.04
CA ILE A 60 14.66 -2.62 -37.64
C ILE A 60 14.40 -2.78 -39.14
N THR A 61 13.49 -1.96 -39.65
CA THR A 61 13.26 -1.80 -41.09
C THR A 61 13.76 -0.44 -41.53
N LEU A 62 14.70 -0.42 -42.48
CA LEU A 62 15.13 0.79 -43.17
C LEU A 62 14.22 1.02 -44.38
N ALA A 63 13.48 2.12 -44.37
CA ALA A 63 12.61 2.53 -45.47
C ALA A 63 13.28 3.65 -46.29
N PHE A 64 13.53 3.38 -47.57
CA PHE A 64 14.12 4.30 -48.53
C PHE A 64 13.04 4.84 -49.46
N THR A 65 12.68 6.11 -49.31
CA THR A 65 11.67 6.76 -50.15
C THR A 65 12.35 7.50 -51.29
N ALA A 66 12.26 6.97 -52.51
CA ALA A 66 12.72 7.62 -53.73
C ALA A 66 11.58 8.41 -54.36
N THR A 67 11.83 9.68 -54.72
CA THR A 67 10.82 10.57 -55.31
C THR A 67 11.36 11.19 -56.60
N ASN A 68 10.57 11.15 -57.68
CA ASN A 68 10.87 11.92 -58.88
C ASN A 68 10.52 13.39 -58.63
N ALA A 69 11.54 14.21 -58.39
CA ALA A 69 11.42 15.64 -58.14
C ALA A 69 11.58 16.49 -59.42
N GLY A 70 11.81 15.85 -60.56
CA GLY A 70 11.93 16.49 -61.86
C GLY A 70 10.61 16.58 -62.63
N THR A 71 10.70 17.01 -63.89
CA THR A 71 9.56 17.17 -64.80
C THR A 71 9.46 16.08 -65.88
N VAL A 72 10.35 15.08 -65.83
CA VAL A 72 10.42 13.98 -66.82
C VAL A 72 10.25 12.62 -66.12
N PRO A 73 9.53 11.64 -66.72
CA PRO A 73 9.48 10.27 -66.20
C PRO A 73 10.86 9.63 -66.07
N LEU A 74 11.06 8.88 -64.98
CA LEU A 74 12.28 8.13 -64.68
C LEU A 74 12.02 6.63 -64.79
N VAL A 75 12.98 5.88 -65.32
CA VAL A 75 13.00 4.41 -65.45
C VAL A 75 14.30 3.84 -64.88
N ASP A 76 14.39 2.52 -64.77
CA ASP A 76 15.55 1.79 -64.23
C ASP A 76 15.96 2.30 -62.84
N LEU A 77 14.97 2.50 -61.96
CA LEU A 77 15.20 2.90 -60.58
C LEU A 77 15.98 1.82 -59.82
N VAL A 78 17.10 2.23 -59.22
CA VAL A 78 17.98 1.40 -58.41
C VAL A 78 18.30 2.12 -57.12
N VAL A 79 18.14 1.43 -55.98
CA VAL A 79 18.65 1.87 -54.68
C VAL A 79 19.75 0.91 -54.24
N GLU A 80 20.95 1.42 -53.97
CA GLU A 80 22.10 0.64 -53.50
C GLU A 80 22.70 1.30 -52.26
N ASP A 81 22.88 0.53 -51.20
CA ASP A 81 23.54 0.95 -49.97
C ASP A 81 24.92 0.33 -49.83
N SER A 82 25.90 1.12 -49.38
CA SER A 82 27.30 0.70 -49.29
C SER A 82 27.57 -0.48 -48.35
N LEU A 83 26.66 -0.76 -47.40
CA LEU A 83 26.78 -1.89 -46.46
C LEU A 83 25.70 -2.95 -46.69
N LEU A 84 24.48 -2.55 -47.09
CA LEU A 84 23.35 -3.48 -47.29
C LEU A 84 23.24 -4.02 -48.73
N GLY A 85 24.00 -3.44 -49.67
CA GLY A 85 23.95 -3.80 -51.09
C GLY A 85 22.68 -3.28 -51.78
N TRP A 86 22.25 -4.01 -52.81
CA TRP A 86 21.08 -3.68 -53.61
C TRP A 86 19.78 -3.77 -52.78
N ILE A 87 18.90 -2.79 -52.90
CA ILE A 87 17.60 -2.74 -52.21
C ILE A 87 16.49 -2.83 -53.25
N ASP A 88 15.61 -3.82 -53.10
CA ASP A 88 14.55 -4.10 -54.06
C ASP A 88 13.41 -3.08 -53.92
N CYS A 89 12.97 -2.53 -55.04
CA CYS A 89 11.92 -1.53 -55.13
C CYS A 89 10.78 -2.08 -55.97
N ALA A 90 9.54 -2.02 -55.45
CA ALA A 90 8.38 -2.61 -56.11
C ALA A 90 8.07 -2.04 -57.51
N THR A 91 8.57 -0.84 -57.84
CA THR A 91 8.36 -0.18 -59.13
C THR A 91 9.66 0.37 -59.71
N PRO A 92 10.07 -0.01 -60.93
CA PRO A 92 11.30 0.49 -61.55
C PRO A 92 11.13 1.86 -62.25
N SER A 93 9.92 2.43 -62.29
CA SER A 93 9.63 3.70 -62.96
C SER A 93 8.83 4.67 -62.08
N LEU A 94 9.13 5.96 -62.19
CA LEU A 94 8.48 7.05 -61.45
C LEU A 94 8.10 8.20 -62.39
N ASP A 95 6.80 8.48 -62.53
CA ASP A 95 6.33 9.72 -63.16
C ASP A 95 6.67 10.95 -62.30
N PRO A 96 6.69 12.16 -62.88
CA PRO A 96 6.92 13.39 -62.11
C PRO A 96 6.04 13.49 -60.85
N GLY A 97 6.66 13.72 -59.70
CA GLY A 97 6.01 13.81 -58.39
C GLY A 97 5.66 12.46 -57.74
N GLN A 98 5.82 11.32 -58.42
CA GLN A 98 5.60 10.00 -57.81
C GLN A 98 6.74 9.60 -56.88
N SER A 99 6.42 8.76 -55.89
CA SER A 99 7.39 8.20 -54.95
C SER A 99 7.17 6.69 -54.79
N VAL A 100 8.26 5.97 -54.51
CA VAL A 100 8.24 4.56 -54.09
C VAL A 100 9.03 4.40 -52.80
N VAL A 101 8.58 3.49 -51.94
CA VAL A 101 9.29 3.09 -50.73
C VAL A 101 9.92 1.72 -50.96
N CYS A 102 11.23 1.63 -50.76
CA CYS A 102 11.99 0.39 -50.82
C CYS A 102 12.46 0.05 -49.41
N GLU A 103 12.20 -1.16 -48.93
CA GLU A 103 12.45 -1.54 -47.53
C GLU A 103 13.53 -2.61 -47.39
N ARG A 104 14.29 -2.54 -46.30
CA ARG A 104 15.28 -3.56 -45.93
C ARG A 104 15.27 -3.80 -44.43
N ASP A 105 14.97 -5.03 -44.03
CA ASP A 105 15.07 -5.48 -42.64
C ASP A 105 16.53 -5.78 -42.27
N THR A 106 16.92 -5.38 -41.06
CA THR A 106 18.25 -5.61 -40.47
C THR A 106 18.18 -5.52 -38.94
N GLU A 107 19.31 -5.70 -38.26
CA GLU A 107 19.43 -5.54 -36.81
C GLU A 107 20.37 -4.36 -36.47
N THR A 108 20.07 -3.64 -35.39
CA THR A 108 20.91 -2.54 -34.93
C THR A 108 22.23 -3.05 -34.35
N VAL A 109 23.36 -2.43 -34.71
CA VAL A 109 24.66 -2.73 -34.10
C VAL A 109 24.99 -1.76 -32.97
N ALA A 110 25.70 -2.22 -31.94
CA ALA A 110 26.18 -1.36 -30.86
C ALA A 110 27.17 -0.30 -31.39
N GLY A 111 27.04 0.93 -30.89
CA GLY A 111 27.85 2.06 -31.34
C GLY A 111 27.25 2.80 -32.53
N ARG A 112 28.10 3.42 -33.36
CA ARG A 112 27.66 4.34 -34.43
C ARG A 112 27.59 3.58 -35.75
N TYR A 113 26.39 3.41 -36.30
CA TYR A 113 26.19 2.88 -37.65
C TYR A 113 26.23 3.99 -38.68
N ARG A 114 26.92 3.76 -39.81
CA ARG A 114 26.96 4.67 -40.96
C ARG A 114 27.09 3.90 -42.27
N SER A 115 26.18 4.17 -43.20
CA SER A 115 26.30 3.74 -44.59
C SER A 115 25.96 4.90 -45.55
N ARG A 116 26.18 4.67 -46.84
CA ARG A 116 25.82 5.60 -47.91
C ARG A 116 24.87 4.89 -48.86
N ALA A 117 23.64 5.38 -48.95
CA ALA A 117 22.66 4.90 -49.91
C ALA A 117 22.63 5.84 -51.12
N VAL A 118 22.62 5.25 -52.31
CA VAL A 118 22.56 5.95 -53.59
C VAL A 118 21.30 5.48 -54.30
N VAL A 119 20.49 6.43 -54.78
CA VAL A 119 19.43 6.13 -55.74
C VAL A 119 19.86 6.63 -57.11
N SER A 120 19.64 5.83 -58.14
CA SER A 120 19.85 6.20 -59.54
C SER A 120 18.67 5.79 -60.40
N ALA A 121 18.41 6.57 -61.44
CA ALA A 121 17.43 6.29 -62.47
C ALA A 121 17.85 6.93 -63.80
N SER A 122 17.20 6.59 -64.89
CA SER A 122 17.44 7.14 -66.22
C SER A 122 16.16 7.77 -66.79
N THR A 123 16.29 8.82 -67.59
CA THR A 123 15.20 9.27 -68.46
C THR A 123 15.10 8.35 -69.70
N ALA A 124 14.01 8.46 -70.47
CA ALA A 124 13.80 7.67 -71.68
C ALA A 124 14.87 7.88 -72.79
N ASP A 125 15.51 9.05 -72.84
CA ASP A 125 16.63 9.38 -73.72
C ASP A 125 18.00 8.93 -73.16
N GLY A 126 18.01 8.20 -72.03
CA GLY A 126 19.21 7.59 -71.44
C GLY A 126 20.03 8.52 -70.53
N LYS A 127 19.54 9.72 -70.21
CA LYS A 127 20.22 10.62 -69.25
C LYS A 127 20.04 10.09 -67.83
N ARG A 128 21.15 9.74 -67.18
CA ARG A 128 21.14 9.27 -65.78
C ARG A 128 21.03 10.40 -64.78
N VAL A 129 20.20 10.21 -63.78
CA VAL A 129 20.14 11.01 -62.54
C VAL A 129 20.47 10.14 -61.34
N ARG A 130 21.13 10.74 -60.35
CA ARG A 130 21.45 10.06 -59.10
C ARG A 130 21.55 11.04 -57.95
N THR A 131 21.16 10.60 -56.77
CA THR A 131 21.42 11.30 -55.51
C THR A 131 21.85 10.31 -54.44
N ALA A 132 22.40 10.80 -53.33
CA ALA A 132 22.84 9.95 -52.24
C ALA A 132 22.51 10.55 -50.88
N VAL A 133 22.19 9.69 -49.92
CA VAL A 133 21.97 10.03 -48.52
C VAL A 133 22.94 9.26 -47.64
N ARG A 134 23.37 9.87 -46.54
CA ARG A 134 24.12 9.16 -45.49
C ARG A 134 23.11 8.60 -44.51
N VAL A 135 23.06 7.27 -44.40
CA VAL A 135 22.24 6.59 -43.39
C VAL A 135 23.03 6.53 -42.09
N GLY A 136 22.36 6.74 -40.96
CA GLY A 136 23.00 6.55 -39.66
C GLY A 136 22.01 6.29 -38.54
N TYR A 137 22.51 5.65 -37.49
CA TYR A 137 21.88 5.56 -36.17
C TYR A 137 22.97 5.32 -35.12
N ARG A 138 22.62 5.42 -33.83
CA ARG A 138 23.49 5.00 -32.73
C ARG A 138 22.83 3.89 -31.91
N GLY A 139 23.39 2.68 -31.98
CA GLY A 139 23.02 1.58 -31.10
C GLY A 139 23.57 1.82 -29.69
N MET A 140 22.68 1.85 -28.70
CA MET A 140 23.04 1.93 -27.29
C MET A 140 23.26 0.50 -26.77
N PRO A 141 24.34 0.21 -26.01
CA PRO A 141 24.50 -1.09 -25.38
C PRO A 141 23.32 -1.35 -24.43
N GLU A 142 22.87 -2.60 -24.34
CA GLU A 142 21.90 -2.99 -23.31
C GLU A 142 22.50 -2.74 -21.92
N GLU A 143 21.77 -2.01 -21.08
CA GLU A 143 22.18 -1.79 -19.70
C GLU A 143 21.83 -3.03 -18.87
N HIS A 144 22.85 -3.83 -18.57
CA HIS A 144 22.73 -5.00 -17.71
C HIS A 144 22.69 -4.57 -16.24
N VAL A 145 21.50 -4.45 -15.67
CA VAL A 145 21.28 -4.06 -14.28
C VAL A 145 21.04 -5.31 -13.46
N ALA A 146 21.91 -5.60 -12.49
CA ALA A 146 21.67 -6.64 -11.49
C ALA A 146 21.02 -6.02 -10.25
N ALA A 147 19.75 -6.37 -9.97
CA ALA A 147 19.03 -5.86 -8.81
C ALA A 147 18.21 -6.98 -8.14
N LEU A 148 18.24 -7.00 -6.80
CA LEU A 148 17.55 -7.98 -5.97
C LEU A 148 16.62 -7.30 -4.98
N ASP A 149 15.51 -7.97 -4.71
CA ASP A 149 14.61 -7.65 -3.63
C ASP A 149 14.34 -8.91 -2.79
N LEU A 150 14.09 -8.71 -1.49
CA LEU A 150 13.88 -9.81 -0.54
C LEU A 150 12.72 -9.47 0.39
N GLU A 151 11.69 -10.30 0.31
CA GLU A 151 10.57 -10.30 1.24
C GLU A 151 10.60 -11.57 2.08
N ILE A 152 10.19 -11.46 3.35
CA ILE A 152 10.18 -12.55 4.31
C ILE A 152 8.77 -12.68 4.86
N LEU A 153 8.23 -13.90 4.80
CA LEU A 153 6.94 -14.26 5.36
C LEU A 153 7.14 -15.22 6.54
N LEU A 154 6.28 -15.12 7.55
CA LEU A 154 6.17 -16.07 8.66
C LEU A 154 4.78 -16.69 8.59
N ASP A 155 4.69 -18.01 8.42
CA ASP A 155 3.44 -18.77 8.19
C ASP A 155 2.60 -18.16 7.05
N GLY A 156 3.29 -17.75 5.98
CA GLY A 156 2.67 -17.09 4.81
C GLY A 156 2.23 -15.64 5.03
N ARG A 157 2.48 -15.04 6.21
CA ARG A 157 2.09 -13.66 6.54
C ARG A 157 3.28 -12.69 6.45
N PRO A 158 3.06 -11.43 6.02
CA PRO A 158 4.09 -10.40 6.03
C PRO A 158 4.73 -10.21 7.40
N SER A 159 6.06 -10.06 7.42
CA SER A 159 6.85 -9.98 8.66
C SER A 159 7.45 -8.58 8.94
N GLY A 160 7.00 -7.56 8.19
CA GLY A 160 7.33 -6.17 8.47
C GLY A 160 6.80 -5.72 9.83
N TRP A 161 7.41 -4.69 10.44
CA TRP A 161 7.00 -4.21 11.76
C TRP A 161 5.51 -3.83 11.81
N PRO A 162 4.74 -4.27 12.82
CA PRO A 162 5.16 -4.93 14.07
C PRO A 162 5.40 -6.45 13.99
N GLY A 163 5.13 -7.08 12.84
CA GLY A 163 5.18 -8.53 12.66
C GLY A 163 3.92 -9.23 13.16
N PRO A 164 3.68 -10.51 12.77
CA PRO A 164 2.59 -11.29 13.32
C PRO A 164 2.83 -11.69 14.78
N THR A 165 1.75 -11.96 15.50
CA THR A 165 1.81 -12.69 16.77
C THR A 165 1.87 -14.18 16.48
N LEU A 166 2.85 -14.88 17.06
CA LEU A 166 3.09 -16.31 16.89
C LEU A 166 2.96 -17.01 18.25
N ALA A 167 2.54 -18.27 18.27
CA ALA A 167 2.53 -19.06 19.49
C ALA A 167 3.98 -19.46 19.85
N ALA A 168 4.46 -18.99 20.99
CA ALA A 168 5.83 -19.27 21.41
C ALA A 168 6.03 -20.76 21.71
N GLY A 169 7.10 -21.34 21.16
CA GLY A 169 7.41 -22.77 21.23
C GLY A 169 6.92 -23.58 20.02
N GLU A 170 6.08 -23.00 19.15
CA GLU A 170 5.62 -23.67 17.93
C GLU A 170 6.59 -23.47 16.76
N GLN A 171 6.54 -24.42 15.81
CA GLN A 171 7.24 -24.30 14.54
C GLN A 171 6.66 -23.17 13.71
N VAL A 172 7.53 -22.45 13.01
CA VAL A 172 7.18 -21.35 12.13
C VAL A 172 7.78 -21.62 10.77
N ASP A 173 6.96 -21.55 9.73
CA ASP A 173 7.41 -21.65 8.35
C ASP A 173 7.90 -20.27 7.88
N LEU A 174 9.18 -20.17 7.53
CA LEU A 174 9.77 -18.97 6.97
C LEU A 174 9.88 -19.10 5.45
N THR A 175 9.25 -18.18 4.73
CA THR A 175 9.35 -18.09 3.28
C THR A 175 10.15 -16.83 2.90
N TYR A 176 11.26 -17.02 2.20
CA TYR A 176 12.10 -15.95 1.65
C TYR A 176 11.80 -15.82 0.16
N ARG A 177 11.04 -14.80 -0.22
CA ARG A 177 10.72 -14.51 -1.61
C ARG A 177 11.81 -13.61 -2.19
N VAL A 178 12.66 -14.20 -3.03
CA VAL A 178 13.78 -13.52 -3.69
C VAL A 178 13.34 -13.11 -5.10
N LEU A 179 13.20 -11.81 -5.34
CA LEU A 179 12.76 -11.23 -6.61
C LEU A 179 13.94 -10.62 -7.37
N ASN A 180 14.09 -10.97 -8.64
CA ASN A 180 15.03 -10.30 -9.54
C ASN A 180 14.38 -9.06 -10.16
N ARG A 181 14.73 -7.87 -9.65
CA ARG A 181 14.28 -6.58 -10.20
C ARG A 181 15.19 -6.05 -11.31
N GLY A 182 16.25 -6.77 -11.63
CA GLY A 182 17.22 -6.41 -12.66
C GLY A 182 16.78 -6.78 -14.07
N THR A 183 17.63 -6.46 -15.06
CA THR A 183 17.46 -6.82 -16.47
C THR A 183 18.25 -8.05 -16.89
N VAL A 184 19.00 -8.67 -15.96
CA VAL A 184 19.82 -9.85 -16.22
C VAL A 184 19.47 -11.01 -15.29
N ARG A 185 19.61 -12.25 -15.78
CA ARG A 185 19.45 -13.46 -14.97
C ARG A 185 20.47 -13.46 -13.82
N LEU A 186 20.00 -13.79 -12.63
CA LEU A 186 20.83 -13.94 -11.43
C LEU A 186 21.02 -15.42 -11.12
N GLU A 187 22.25 -15.79 -10.75
CA GLU A 187 22.65 -17.15 -10.41
C GLU A 187 23.31 -17.21 -9.03
N ARG A 188 23.46 -18.45 -8.52
CA ARG A 188 24.03 -18.77 -7.20
C ARG A 188 23.33 -17.99 -6.08
N ILE A 189 21.99 -18.00 -6.12
CA ILE A 189 21.15 -17.45 -5.05
C ILE A 189 21.49 -18.18 -3.76
N GLU A 190 21.94 -17.41 -2.77
CA GLU A 190 22.27 -17.88 -1.43
C GLU A 190 21.57 -16.96 -0.42
N VAL A 191 20.73 -17.55 0.42
CA VAL A 191 19.99 -16.86 1.48
C VAL A 191 20.58 -17.28 2.82
N VAL A 192 20.91 -16.30 3.65
CA VAL A 192 21.46 -16.52 4.99
C VAL A 192 20.60 -15.79 6.00
N ASP A 193 20.14 -16.52 7.00
CA ASP A 193 19.35 -16.00 8.12
C ASP A 193 20.25 -15.69 9.33
N SER A 194 19.97 -14.61 10.06
CA SER A 194 20.75 -14.21 11.25
C SER A 194 20.66 -15.20 12.40
N GLN A 195 19.62 -16.02 12.45
CA GLN A 195 19.45 -17.08 13.45
C GLN A 195 20.17 -18.38 13.07
N GLY A 196 20.86 -18.42 11.92
CA GLY A 196 21.64 -19.59 11.49
C GLY A 196 20.80 -20.77 10.98
N MET A 197 19.54 -20.51 10.60
CA MET A 197 18.65 -21.53 10.05
C MET A 197 19.13 -22.03 8.67
N ALA A 198 18.88 -23.31 8.39
CA ALA A 198 19.18 -23.91 7.09
C ALA A 198 18.11 -23.51 6.07
N VAL A 199 18.44 -22.55 5.18
CA VAL A 199 17.54 -22.09 4.13
C VAL A 199 17.71 -22.93 2.86
N VAL A 200 16.62 -23.48 2.34
CA VAL A 200 16.59 -24.30 1.13
C VAL A 200 15.87 -23.56 0.00
N CYS A 201 16.56 -23.33 -1.12
CA CYS A 201 15.97 -22.74 -2.33
C CYS A 201 15.74 -23.83 -3.39
N PRO A 202 14.54 -23.95 -3.99
CA PRO A 202 14.25 -24.93 -5.03
C PRO A 202 15.01 -24.64 -6.34
N SER A 203 15.34 -23.36 -6.59
CA SER A 203 16.22 -22.93 -7.68
C SER A 203 17.31 -22.01 -7.14
N ARG A 204 18.51 -22.09 -7.73
CA ARG A 204 19.61 -21.16 -7.47
C ARG A 204 19.78 -20.12 -8.59
N ALA A 205 18.79 -19.99 -9.47
CA ALA A 205 18.76 -18.98 -10.52
C ALA A 205 17.37 -18.35 -10.66
N VAL A 206 17.33 -17.05 -10.98
CA VAL A 206 16.10 -16.26 -11.13
C VAL A 206 16.24 -15.34 -12.34
N ASP A 207 15.36 -15.51 -13.32
CA ASP A 207 15.29 -14.65 -14.52
C ASP A 207 14.70 -13.26 -14.19
N PRO A 208 14.94 -12.23 -15.03
CA PRO A 208 14.39 -10.90 -14.83
C PRO A 208 12.87 -10.91 -14.58
N GLY A 209 12.43 -10.20 -13.55
CA GLY A 209 11.01 -10.11 -13.16
C GLY A 209 10.43 -11.36 -12.49
N GLN A 210 11.18 -12.46 -12.40
CA GLN A 210 10.76 -13.68 -11.71
C GLN A 210 11.20 -13.68 -10.25
N SER A 211 10.61 -14.60 -9.46
CA SER A 211 11.02 -14.84 -8.08
C SER A 211 11.24 -16.31 -7.78
N VAL A 212 12.03 -16.59 -6.75
CA VAL A 212 12.14 -17.92 -6.14
C VAL A 212 11.78 -17.80 -4.66
N GLU A 213 11.02 -18.77 -4.16
CA GLU A 213 10.69 -18.89 -2.75
C GLU A 213 11.61 -19.92 -2.12
N CYS A 214 12.50 -19.46 -1.25
CA CYS A 214 13.30 -20.34 -0.40
C CYS A 214 12.57 -20.54 0.94
N ALA A 215 12.75 -21.70 1.57
CA ALA A 215 12.08 -22.05 2.81
C ALA A 215 13.08 -22.39 3.93
N ALA A 216 12.72 -22.06 5.16
CA ALA A 216 13.33 -22.58 6.38
C ALA A 216 12.24 -22.82 7.44
N VAL A 217 12.53 -23.67 8.42
CA VAL A 217 11.67 -23.88 9.58
C VAL A 217 12.39 -23.37 10.82
N GLY A 218 11.71 -22.52 11.59
CA GLY A 218 12.18 -21.99 12.87
C GLY A 218 11.24 -22.35 14.01
N THR A 219 11.54 -21.86 15.21
CA THR A 219 10.65 -21.96 16.38
C THR A 219 10.45 -20.57 16.97
N ALA A 220 9.20 -20.15 17.18
CA ALA A 220 8.91 -18.85 17.76
C ALA A 220 9.36 -18.78 19.22
N MET A 221 10.11 -17.74 19.59
CA MET A 221 10.49 -17.48 20.99
C MET A 221 9.53 -16.49 21.65
N ILE A 222 9.36 -16.57 22.98
CA ILE A 222 8.52 -15.63 23.74
C ILE A 222 9.03 -14.19 23.58
N GLY A 223 8.12 -13.23 23.49
CA GLY A 223 8.44 -11.80 23.48
C GLY A 223 8.57 -11.20 22.08
N ARG A 224 9.03 -9.95 21.99
CA ARG A 224 9.19 -9.25 20.71
C ARG A 224 10.54 -9.57 20.09
N HIS A 225 10.54 -9.96 18.82
CA HIS A 225 11.74 -10.35 18.08
C HIS A 225 11.93 -9.49 16.84
N ARG A 226 13.20 -9.26 16.50
CA ARG A 226 13.62 -8.56 15.28
C ARG A 226 14.87 -9.24 14.74
N GLU A 227 14.71 -9.87 13.59
CA GLU A 227 15.74 -10.67 12.94
C GLU A 227 16.03 -10.16 11.53
N ARG A 228 17.04 -10.73 10.88
CA ARG A 228 17.51 -10.29 9.57
C ARG A 228 17.88 -11.46 8.68
N ALA A 229 17.57 -11.34 7.40
CA ALA A 229 18.10 -12.23 6.37
C ALA A 229 18.80 -11.43 5.28
N ALA A 230 19.80 -12.05 4.66
CA ALA A 230 20.55 -11.49 3.56
C ALA A 230 20.54 -12.46 2.38
N VAL A 231 20.36 -11.93 1.18
CA VAL A 231 20.47 -12.69 -0.06
C VAL A 231 21.72 -12.21 -0.81
N ARG A 232 22.44 -13.15 -1.39
CA ARG A 232 23.54 -12.90 -2.33
C ARG A 232 23.26 -13.62 -3.64
N ALA A 233 23.60 -12.98 -4.75
CA ALA A 233 23.54 -13.57 -6.08
C ALA A 233 24.60 -12.97 -7.00
N PHE A 234 24.73 -13.55 -8.19
CA PHE A 234 25.70 -13.15 -9.20
C PHE A 234 24.99 -12.99 -10.55
N GLY A 235 25.12 -11.82 -11.17
CA GLY A 235 24.73 -11.61 -12.56
C GLY A 235 25.84 -12.02 -13.55
N PRO A 236 25.68 -11.70 -14.84
CA PRO A 236 26.70 -11.90 -15.87
C PRO A 236 28.05 -11.29 -15.47
N HIS A 237 29.13 -11.91 -15.95
CA HIS A 237 30.52 -11.55 -15.62
C HIS A 237 30.82 -11.55 -14.11
N ALA A 238 30.11 -12.40 -13.34
CA ALA A 238 30.26 -12.53 -11.89
C ALA A 238 29.98 -11.24 -11.10
N THR A 239 29.13 -10.36 -11.62
CA THR A 239 28.71 -9.14 -10.93
C THR A 239 27.93 -9.50 -9.67
N ARG A 240 28.49 -9.23 -8.49
CA ARG A 240 27.86 -9.61 -7.23
C ARG A 240 26.79 -8.60 -6.80
N VAL A 241 25.58 -9.08 -6.53
CA VAL A 241 24.48 -8.31 -5.97
C VAL A 241 24.08 -8.90 -4.62
N ARG A 242 23.67 -8.04 -3.69
CA ARG A 242 23.19 -8.43 -2.37
C ARG A 242 22.09 -7.51 -1.89
N THR A 243 21.15 -8.06 -1.15
CA THR A 243 20.15 -7.28 -0.42
C THR A 243 19.96 -7.89 0.97
N ARG A 244 19.33 -7.13 1.87
CA ARG A 244 18.99 -7.58 3.22
C ARG A 244 17.59 -7.10 3.57
N SER A 245 16.87 -7.90 4.34
CA SER A 245 15.58 -7.54 4.90
C SER A 245 15.53 -7.93 6.37
N SER A 246 14.61 -7.33 7.11
CA SER A 246 14.36 -7.67 8.52
C SER A 246 12.95 -8.14 8.72
N TYR A 247 12.78 -9.14 9.58
CA TYR A 247 11.48 -9.67 9.95
C TYR A 247 11.25 -9.53 11.45
N HIS A 248 9.98 -9.42 11.84
CA HIS A 248 9.55 -9.18 13.22
C HIS A 248 8.43 -10.15 13.57
N TYR A 249 8.30 -10.47 14.86
CA TYR A 249 7.14 -11.16 15.41
C TYR A 249 7.02 -10.92 16.92
N LEU A 250 5.84 -11.19 17.48
CA LEU A 250 5.59 -11.25 18.91
C LEU A 250 5.23 -12.69 19.29
N GLY A 251 6.10 -13.38 20.03
CA GLY A 251 5.79 -14.70 20.59
C GLY A 251 4.92 -14.59 21.85
N GLU A 252 3.70 -15.11 21.80
CA GLU A 252 2.78 -15.24 22.94
C GLU A 252 2.67 -16.69 23.41
N GLN A 253 2.61 -16.93 24.72
CA GLN A 253 2.25 -18.25 25.24
C GLN A 253 0.72 -18.42 25.15
N ARG A 254 0.23 -19.42 24.39
CA ARG A 254 -1.21 -19.70 24.26
C ARG A 254 -1.48 -21.18 24.42
N ILE A 255 -1.87 -21.63 25.62
CA ILE A 255 -2.19 -23.05 25.82
C ILE A 255 -3.30 -23.30 26.87
N LEU A 256 -3.66 -22.34 27.73
CA LEU A 256 -4.82 -22.45 28.62
C LEU A 256 -5.61 -21.14 28.65
N ARG A 257 -6.93 -21.22 28.42
CA ARG A 257 -7.87 -20.11 28.68
C ARG A 257 -8.77 -20.53 29.83
N ALA A 258 -8.69 -19.85 30.97
CA ALA A 258 -9.67 -19.98 32.03
C ALA A 258 -10.58 -18.75 32.03
N GLU A 259 -11.87 -18.98 32.06
CA GLU A 259 -12.88 -17.94 32.23
C GLU A 259 -13.56 -18.12 33.57
N PHE A 260 -13.87 -17.00 34.23
CA PHE A 260 -14.57 -17.02 35.50
C PHE A 260 -16.03 -17.45 35.27
N SER A 261 -16.42 -18.59 35.84
CA SER A 261 -17.75 -19.18 35.57
C SER A 261 -18.80 -18.94 36.66
N GLY A 262 -18.52 -18.02 37.57
CA GLY A 262 -19.48 -17.61 38.60
C GLY A 262 -19.33 -18.31 39.95
N VAL A 263 -20.02 -17.72 40.94
CA VAL A 263 -20.21 -18.25 42.29
C VAL A 263 -21.56 -18.97 42.32
N THR A 264 -21.59 -20.26 42.64
CA THR A 264 -22.87 -20.98 42.81
C THR A 264 -23.43 -20.72 44.21
N LEU A 265 -24.23 -19.68 44.35
CA LEU A 265 -25.25 -19.46 45.39
C LEU A 265 -26.30 -18.47 44.85
N ALA A 266 -27.59 -18.73 45.11
CA ALA A 266 -28.72 -17.95 44.62
C ALA A 266 -28.53 -16.43 44.87
N GLY A 267 -28.48 -15.65 43.78
CA GLY A 267 -28.47 -14.18 43.84
C GLY A 267 -27.26 -13.47 43.22
N SER A 268 -26.43 -14.12 42.41
CA SER A 268 -25.37 -13.42 41.66
C SER A 268 -25.95 -12.56 40.53
N LEU A 269 -25.70 -11.24 40.56
CA LEU A 269 -25.86 -10.36 39.40
C LEU A 269 -24.70 -10.60 38.41
N PRO A 270 -24.92 -10.40 37.09
CA PRO A 270 -23.94 -10.70 36.05
C PRO A 270 -22.64 -9.89 36.21
N ALA A 271 -21.56 -10.42 35.63
CA ALA A 271 -20.19 -9.89 35.61
C ALA A 271 -20.01 -8.56 34.84
N SER A 272 -21.04 -7.71 34.78
CA SER A 272 -21.06 -6.49 33.99
C SER A 272 -20.55 -5.24 34.74
N MET A 273 -19.90 -5.41 35.89
CA MET A 273 -19.17 -4.37 36.63
C MET A 273 -17.74 -4.91 36.77
N GLY A 274 -16.73 -4.17 36.30
CA GLY A 274 -15.34 -4.60 36.12
C GLY A 274 -14.68 -5.28 37.31
N ARG A 275 -15.23 -5.07 38.50
CA ARG A 275 -14.79 -5.66 39.77
C ARG A 275 -15.26 -7.10 40.03
N GLY A 276 -15.85 -7.77 39.04
CA GLY A 276 -16.32 -9.17 39.14
C GLY A 276 -17.65 -9.32 39.91
N PRO A 277 -18.11 -10.55 40.20
CA PRO A 277 -19.42 -10.77 40.82
C PRO A 277 -19.51 -10.17 42.23
N LEU A 278 -20.71 -9.67 42.55
CA LEU A 278 -21.08 -9.29 43.91
C LEU A 278 -21.36 -10.52 44.75
N VAL A 279 -20.71 -10.63 45.91
CA VAL A 279 -20.86 -11.79 46.79
C VAL A 279 -21.12 -11.37 48.22
N ARG A 280 -22.10 -12.00 48.88
CA ARG A 280 -22.36 -11.72 50.30
C ARG A 280 -21.16 -12.16 51.14
N ALA A 281 -20.65 -11.26 51.98
CA ALA A 281 -19.62 -11.57 52.97
C ALA A 281 -20.14 -12.65 53.92
N SER A 282 -19.51 -13.83 53.89
CA SER A 282 -19.95 -15.00 54.62
C SER A 282 -18.76 -15.89 54.97
N ARG A 283 -18.97 -16.79 55.94
CA ARG A 283 -17.91 -17.66 56.45
C ARG A 283 -17.48 -18.75 55.47
N SER A 284 -18.29 -19.05 54.45
CA SER A 284 -17.95 -20.05 53.43
C SER A 284 -18.81 -19.89 52.18
N ILE A 285 -18.18 -19.64 51.05
CA ILE A 285 -18.75 -19.77 49.70
C ILE A 285 -17.91 -20.73 48.86
N ARG A 286 -18.45 -21.13 47.70
CA ARG A 286 -17.74 -21.90 46.68
C ARG A 286 -17.35 -20.98 45.52
N TRP A 287 -16.06 -20.86 45.27
CA TRP A 287 -15.48 -20.22 44.09
C TRP A 287 -15.34 -21.25 42.97
N GLY A 288 -15.52 -20.84 41.71
CA GLY A 288 -15.38 -21.69 40.54
C GLY A 288 -14.71 -20.97 39.38
N ILE A 289 -13.85 -21.69 38.65
CA ILE A 289 -13.31 -21.30 37.34
C ILE A 289 -13.66 -22.40 36.33
N ASP A 290 -13.82 -22.03 35.07
CA ASP A 290 -13.88 -22.97 33.96
C ASP A 290 -12.56 -22.88 33.17
N VAL A 291 -11.83 -23.99 33.11
CA VAL A 291 -10.56 -24.11 32.39
C VAL A 291 -10.83 -24.78 31.06
N THR A 292 -10.50 -24.10 29.95
CA THR A 292 -10.64 -24.62 28.59
C THR A 292 -9.27 -24.91 27.98
N ASN A 293 -9.12 -26.09 27.39
CA ASN A 293 -7.99 -26.40 26.52
C ASN A 293 -8.24 -25.76 25.15
N THR A 294 -7.43 -24.77 24.80
CA THR A 294 -7.52 -24.07 23.51
C THR A 294 -6.46 -24.51 22.50
N GLY A 295 -5.62 -25.48 22.86
CA GLY A 295 -4.63 -26.07 21.97
C GLY A 295 -5.16 -27.34 21.29
N GLU A 296 -4.34 -27.92 20.42
CA GLU A 296 -4.65 -29.11 19.62
C GLU A 296 -4.25 -30.43 20.32
N ASP A 297 -3.52 -30.37 21.43
CA ASP A 297 -3.06 -31.55 22.18
C ASP A 297 -4.01 -31.90 23.33
N ASP A 298 -4.15 -33.21 23.63
CA ASP A 298 -4.74 -33.67 24.90
C ASP A 298 -3.87 -33.24 26.09
N LEU A 299 -4.52 -32.62 27.09
CA LEU A 299 -3.86 -32.21 28.33
C LEU A 299 -4.25 -33.11 29.50
N TRP A 300 -3.26 -33.49 30.29
CA TRP A 300 -3.38 -34.41 31.42
C TRP A 300 -2.91 -33.77 32.73
N GLY A 301 -3.35 -34.34 33.85
CA GLY A 301 -2.87 -33.93 35.16
C GLY A 301 -3.31 -32.53 35.59
N LEU A 302 -4.45 -32.03 35.10
CA LEU A 302 -4.93 -30.67 35.43
C LEU A 302 -4.81 -30.37 36.93
N TYR A 303 -4.19 -29.24 37.20
CA TYR A 303 -3.91 -28.69 38.50
C TYR A 303 -4.30 -27.21 38.48
N ALA A 304 -5.07 -26.77 39.46
CA ALA A 304 -5.41 -25.37 39.63
C ALA A 304 -5.22 -24.98 41.09
N GLU A 305 -4.67 -23.80 41.34
CA GLU A 305 -4.38 -23.25 42.66
C GLU A 305 -4.69 -21.76 42.70
N ASP A 306 -5.53 -21.37 43.64
CA ASP A 306 -5.75 -19.97 44.01
C ASP A 306 -4.65 -19.58 45.01
N ARG A 307 -3.88 -18.53 44.71
CA ARG A 307 -2.72 -18.11 45.52
C ARG A 307 -3.07 -17.87 46.99
N ASP A 308 -4.29 -17.41 47.29
CA ASP A 308 -4.71 -17.02 48.63
C ASP A 308 -5.57 -18.08 49.32
N LYS A 309 -6.20 -18.98 48.56
CA LYS A 309 -7.09 -20.03 49.08
C LYS A 309 -6.50 -21.44 48.98
N GLY A 310 -5.45 -21.61 48.20
CA GLY A 310 -4.78 -22.88 47.95
C GLY A 310 -5.38 -23.68 46.78
N ARG A 311 -5.09 -24.98 46.79
CA ARG A 311 -5.43 -25.90 45.70
C ARG A 311 -6.93 -26.04 45.46
N MET A 312 -7.34 -25.88 44.20
CA MET A 312 -8.71 -26.07 43.73
C MET A 312 -8.99 -27.55 43.39
N THR A 313 -10.26 -27.94 43.46
CA THR A 313 -10.77 -29.26 43.08
C THR A 313 -11.41 -29.19 41.69
N CYS A 314 -10.77 -29.80 40.69
CA CYS A 314 -11.28 -29.90 39.32
C CYS A 314 -12.13 -31.16 39.14
N GLY A 315 -13.24 -31.04 38.40
CA GLY A 315 -14.16 -32.15 38.12
C GLY A 315 -13.50 -33.29 37.35
N GLU A 316 -12.60 -32.94 36.43
CA GLU A 316 -11.74 -33.87 35.68
C GLU A 316 -10.30 -33.36 35.66
N ARG A 317 -9.37 -34.24 35.27
CA ARG A 317 -7.94 -33.90 35.13
C ARG A 317 -7.39 -34.09 33.72
N HIS A 318 -8.25 -34.49 32.79
CA HIS A 318 -7.95 -34.62 31.38
C HIS A 318 -8.80 -33.60 30.61
N LEU A 319 -8.22 -32.96 29.60
CA LEU A 319 -8.87 -31.98 28.76
C LEU A 319 -8.46 -32.24 27.31
N ALA A 320 -9.39 -32.79 26.53
CA ALA A 320 -9.26 -32.86 25.09
C ALA A 320 -9.25 -31.45 24.46
N PRO A 321 -8.74 -31.29 23.23
CA PRO A 321 -8.82 -30.02 22.49
C PRO A 321 -10.25 -29.45 22.50
N GLY A 322 -10.39 -28.17 22.89
CA GLY A 322 -11.67 -27.47 23.00
C GLY A 322 -12.54 -27.83 24.23
N ALA A 323 -12.13 -28.80 25.06
CA ALA A 323 -12.90 -29.20 26.24
C ALA A 323 -12.73 -28.21 27.40
N THR A 324 -13.77 -28.09 28.22
CA THR A 324 -13.82 -27.19 29.39
C THR A 324 -14.10 -27.98 30.67
N VAL A 325 -13.28 -27.76 31.71
CA VAL A 325 -13.43 -28.38 33.03
C VAL A 325 -13.60 -27.32 34.11
N ARG A 326 -14.59 -27.53 35.00
CA ARG A 326 -14.80 -26.66 36.16
C ARG A 326 -13.91 -27.05 37.34
N CYS A 327 -13.19 -26.08 37.89
CA CYS A 327 -12.43 -26.23 39.14
C CYS A 327 -13.03 -25.34 40.24
N THR A 328 -13.18 -25.88 41.46
CA THR A 328 -13.81 -25.15 42.57
C THR A 328 -12.99 -25.19 43.86
N ILE A 329 -13.14 -24.16 44.69
CA ILE A 329 -12.56 -24.10 46.04
C ILE A 329 -13.52 -23.44 47.02
N ARG A 330 -13.49 -23.84 48.29
CA ARG A 330 -14.24 -23.14 49.34
C ARG A 330 -13.39 -22.04 49.94
N GLY A 331 -13.98 -20.87 50.13
CA GLY A 331 -13.30 -19.73 50.72
C GLY A 331 -14.25 -18.84 51.50
N ARG A 332 -13.70 -18.08 52.45
CA ARG A 332 -14.43 -17.01 53.14
C ARG A 332 -14.54 -15.79 52.22
N THR A 333 -15.67 -15.09 52.28
CA THR A 333 -15.81 -13.74 51.70
C THR A 333 -15.79 -12.69 52.81
N ILE A 334 -15.03 -11.63 52.58
CA ILE A 334 -14.98 -10.44 53.43
C ILE A 334 -15.65 -9.28 52.69
N ALA A 335 -15.80 -8.14 53.35
CA ALA A 335 -16.36 -6.94 52.72
C ALA A 335 -15.27 -6.20 51.94
N GLY A 336 -15.62 -5.62 50.79
CA GLY A 336 -14.70 -4.88 49.92
C GLY A 336 -14.20 -5.72 48.73
N PRO A 337 -13.27 -5.15 47.93
CA PRO A 337 -12.70 -5.81 46.78
C PRO A 337 -11.89 -7.04 47.21
N MET A 338 -12.04 -8.11 46.44
CA MET A 338 -11.34 -9.37 46.61
C MET A 338 -10.68 -9.72 45.28
N GLU A 339 -9.37 -9.53 45.24
CA GLU A 339 -8.55 -9.87 44.09
C GLU A 339 -7.73 -11.11 44.39
N GLY A 340 -7.17 -11.69 43.34
CA GLY A 340 -5.98 -12.51 43.46
C GLY A 340 -5.75 -13.42 42.28
N GLU A 341 -4.65 -14.14 42.35
CA GLU A 341 -4.14 -14.91 41.23
C GLU A 341 -4.56 -16.37 41.34
N ILE A 342 -4.92 -16.97 40.22
CA ILE A 342 -5.18 -18.39 40.06
C ILE A 342 -4.19 -18.92 39.03
N THR A 343 -3.40 -19.91 39.43
CA THR A 343 -2.50 -20.62 38.51
C THR A 343 -3.14 -21.95 38.12
N VAL A 344 -2.97 -22.32 36.85
CA VAL A 344 -3.43 -23.58 36.30
C VAL A 344 -2.26 -24.24 35.58
N ALA A 345 -2.10 -25.54 35.74
CA ALA A 345 -1.09 -26.33 35.05
C ALA A 345 -1.67 -27.65 34.54
N ALA A 346 -1.19 -28.11 33.39
CA ALA A 346 -1.47 -29.43 32.83
C ALA A 346 -0.24 -29.90 32.03
N TRP A 347 -0.26 -31.13 31.52
CA TRP A 347 0.83 -31.70 30.74
C TRP A 347 0.30 -32.28 29.43
N ALA A 348 0.93 -31.93 28.32
CA ALA A 348 0.67 -32.59 27.05
C ALA A 348 1.24 -34.02 27.04
N SER A 349 0.81 -34.83 26.09
CA SER A 349 1.21 -36.24 25.94
C SER A 349 2.72 -36.43 25.70
N ASP A 350 3.40 -35.42 25.17
CA ASP A 350 4.86 -35.34 25.00
C ASP A 350 5.62 -35.01 26.30
N GLY A 351 4.91 -34.81 27.43
CA GLY A 351 5.47 -34.46 28.72
C GLY A 351 5.72 -32.97 28.93
N ARG A 352 5.40 -32.11 27.95
CA ARG A 352 5.51 -30.66 28.05
C ARG A 352 4.50 -30.13 29.07
N GLN A 353 5.00 -29.40 30.06
CA GLN A 353 4.14 -28.71 31.00
C GLN A 353 3.55 -27.45 30.37
N VAL A 354 2.26 -27.28 30.60
CA VAL A 354 1.47 -26.14 30.20
C VAL A 354 1.01 -25.41 31.44
N THR A 355 1.18 -24.09 31.49
CA THR A 355 0.73 -23.27 32.62
C THR A 355 -0.05 -22.04 32.15
N GLY A 356 -1.03 -21.61 32.93
CA GLY A 356 -1.75 -20.36 32.78
C GLY A 356 -1.93 -19.67 34.13
N ALA A 357 -1.98 -18.35 34.14
CA ALA A 357 -2.28 -17.53 35.31
C ALA A 357 -3.45 -16.60 34.99
N PHE A 358 -4.38 -16.47 35.93
CA PHE A 358 -5.62 -15.73 35.76
C PHE A 358 -5.88 -14.88 37.00
N GLU A 359 -6.31 -13.65 36.78
CA GLU A 359 -6.78 -12.79 37.87
C GLU A 359 -8.25 -13.07 38.14
N ARG A 360 -8.61 -13.16 39.43
CA ARG A 360 -9.99 -13.21 39.88
C ARG A 360 -10.32 -11.88 40.53
N HIS A 361 -11.51 -11.37 40.24
CA HIS A 361 -12.07 -10.21 40.92
C HIS A 361 -13.43 -10.59 41.48
N ALA A 362 -13.76 -10.09 42.65
CA ALA A 362 -15.10 -10.12 43.22
C ALA A 362 -15.22 -9.01 44.24
N PHE A 363 -16.44 -8.56 44.49
CA PHE A 363 -16.68 -7.56 45.51
C PHE A 363 -17.62 -8.10 46.58
N GLY A 364 -17.12 -8.16 47.81
CA GLY A 364 -17.86 -8.67 48.94
C GLY A 364 -18.69 -7.58 49.64
N TYR A 365 -19.96 -7.82 49.91
CA TYR A 365 -20.81 -6.86 50.65
C TYR A 365 -21.26 -7.41 52.02
N ARG A 366 -21.42 -6.53 53.02
CA ARG A 366 -22.02 -6.91 54.31
C ARG A 366 -23.54 -6.72 54.28
N PRO A 367 -24.31 -7.53 55.04
CA PRO A 367 -25.70 -7.19 55.37
C PRO A 367 -25.74 -5.80 56.02
N GLY A 368 -26.63 -4.92 55.56
CA GLY A 368 -26.70 -3.51 55.96
C GLY A 368 -26.52 -2.53 54.79
N ALA A 369 -25.88 -1.39 55.03
CA ALA A 369 -25.63 -0.38 54.01
C ALA A 369 -24.39 -0.72 53.18
N GLY A 370 -24.49 -0.62 51.85
CA GLY A 370 -23.38 -0.87 50.94
C GLY A 370 -23.55 -0.07 49.67
N LEU A 371 -22.45 0.49 49.18
CA LEU A 371 -22.38 1.34 48.00
C LEU A 371 -21.25 0.83 47.14
N LEU A 372 -21.48 0.77 45.83
CA LEU A 372 -20.48 0.48 44.82
C LEU A 372 -20.51 1.61 43.77
N ILE A 373 -19.35 2.00 43.26
CA ILE A 373 -19.21 2.83 42.07
C ILE A 373 -18.33 2.10 41.05
N GLU A 374 -18.74 2.18 39.79
CA GLU A 374 -18.02 1.64 38.64
C GLU A 374 -17.99 2.70 37.55
N THR A 375 -16.84 2.93 36.92
CA THR A 375 -16.65 4.01 35.96
C THR A 375 -16.28 3.46 34.58
N TYR A 376 -16.96 3.93 33.55
CA TYR A 376 -16.74 3.53 32.17
C TYR A 376 -16.32 4.73 31.33
N VAL A 377 -15.49 4.48 30.32
CA VAL A 377 -15.09 5.43 29.28
C VAL A 377 -15.75 4.99 27.98
N ASP A 378 -16.76 5.72 27.50
CA ASP A 378 -17.63 5.34 26.37
C ASP A 378 -18.19 3.91 26.47
N GLY A 379 -18.59 3.52 27.68
CA GLY A 379 -19.12 2.19 27.95
C GLY A 379 -18.07 1.08 28.09
N PHE A 380 -16.77 1.41 27.95
CA PHE A 380 -15.68 0.48 28.27
C PHE A 380 -15.29 0.61 29.73
N ASP A 381 -15.30 -0.50 30.45
CA ASP A 381 -14.66 -0.61 31.74
C ASP A 381 -13.14 -0.49 31.54
N ALA A 382 -12.54 0.44 32.29
CA ALA A 382 -11.18 0.89 32.08
C ALA A 382 -10.35 0.89 33.37
N ASP A 383 -10.56 -0.13 34.21
CA ASP A 383 -9.84 -0.37 35.46
C ASP A 383 -8.34 -0.65 35.29
N VAL A 384 -7.92 -1.07 34.09
CA VAL A 384 -6.54 -1.51 33.82
C VAL A 384 -5.82 -0.51 32.94
N HIS A 385 -4.63 -0.09 33.37
CA HIS A 385 -3.74 0.69 32.52
C HIS A 385 -3.36 -0.16 31.29
N ALA A 386 -3.63 0.30 30.08
CA ALA A 386 -3.63 1.71 29.71
C ALA A 386 -4.98 2.29 29.26
N GLY A 387 -6.06 1.56 29.56
CA GLY A 387 -7.44 1.92 29.22
C GLY A 387 -7.74 1.97 27.71
N PRO A 388 -8.99 2.28 27.33
CA PRO A 388 -9.39 2.40 25.93
C PRO A 388 -8.66 3.56 25.23
N ARG A 389 -8.39 3.37 23.93
CA ARG A 389 -7.78 4.39 23.06
C ARG A 389 -8.85 5.34 22.54
N ARG A 390 -8.60 6.64 22.59
CA ARG A 390 -9.48 7.69 22.05
C ARG A 390 -8.79 8.57 20.99
N PRO A 391 -9.51 9.01 19.95
CA PRO A 391 -9.00 10.02 19.03
C PRO A 391 -8.87 11.38 19.71
N VAL A 392 -7.83 12.14 19.38
CA VAL A 392 -7.67 13.52 19.88
C VAL A 392 -8.79 14.42 19.36
N GLY A 393 -9.31 15.29 20.23
CA GLY A 393 -10.33 16.29 19.90
C GLY A 393 -11.78 15.77 19.87
N GLU A 394 -12.00 14.47 20.10
CA GLU A 394 -13.34 13.90 20.22
C GLU A 394 -13.88 13.98 21.66
N PRO A 395 -15.21 14.09 21.86
CA PRO A 395 -15.79 14.03 23.19
C PRO A 395 -15.66 12.62 23.78
N ILE A 396 -15.22 12.54 25.04
CA ILE A 396 -15.14 11.34 25.86
C ILE A 396 -16.28 11.39 26.87
N GLU A 397 -17.12 10.36 26.89
CA GLU A 397 -18.16 10.17 27.91
C GLU A 397 -17.63 9.29 29.05
N LEU A 398 -17.59 9.85 30.26
CA LEU A 398 -17.37 9.09 31.48
C LEU A 398 -18.72 8.80 32.15
N THR A 399 -18.95 7.52 32.43
CA THR A 399 -20.20 7.04 33.03
C THR A 399 -19.90 6.39 34.38
N TYR A 400 -20.49 6.91 35.45
CA TYR A 400 -20.33 6.40 36.82
C TYR A 400 -21.60 5.64 37.23
N ALA A 401 -21.58 4.31 37.17
CA ALA A 401 -22.65 3.46 37.65
C ALA A 401 -22.54 3.27 39.17
N VAL A 402 -23.48 3.86 39.90
CA VAL A 402 -23.53 3.80 41.36
C VAL A 402 -24.62 2.84 41.80
N HIS A 403 -24.24 1.75 42.47
CA HIS A 403 -25.15 0.69 42.88
C HIS A 403 -25.25 0.59 44.41
N ASN A 404 -26.48 0.47 44.92
CA ASN A 404 -26.71 0.12 46.31
C ASN A 404 -26.71 -1.40 46.49
N VAL A 405 -25.52 -1.96 46.76
CA VAL A 405 -25.32 -3.40 47.05
C VAL A 405 -25.87 -3.80 48.42
N GLY A 406 -26.26 -2.84 49.26
CA GLY A 406 -26.78 -3.08 50.59
C GLY A 406 -28.28 -3.37 50.62
N GLU A 407 -28.75 -3.81 51.79
CA GLU A 407 -30.18 -4.08 52.08
C GLU A 407 -30.94 -2.82 52.52
N THR A 408 -30.21 -1.77 52.92
CA THR A 408 -30.82 -0.52 53.40
C THR A 408 -30.88 0.54 52.31
N ARG A 409 -31.91 1.39 52.35
CA ARG A 409 -31.99 2.57 51.48
C ARG A 409 -30.85 3.55 51.78
N LEU A 410 -30.17 4.01 50.74
CA LEU A 410 -29.15 5.05 50.81
C LEU A 410 -29.75 6.43 50.48
N ARG A 411 -29.25 7.48 51.15
CA ARG A 411 -29.66 8.88 50.98
C ARG A 411 -28.43 9.77 50.82
N SER A 412 -28.63 10.97 50.28
CA SER A 412 -27.55 11.93 50.02
C SER A 412 -26.40 11.35 49.19
N VAL A 413 -26.72 10.44 48.24
CA VAL A 413 -25.71 9.85 47.37
C VAL A 413 -25.09 10.96 46.52
N ARG A 414 -23.76 11.04 46.50
CA ARG A 414 -22.96 12.00 45.72
C ARG A 414 -21.74 11.31 45.13
N VAL A 415 -21.40 11.68 43.89
CA VAL A 415 -20.18 11.24 43.20
C VAL A 415 -19.24 12.44 43.05
N ARG A 416 -17.97 12.22 43.34
CA ARG A 416 -16.89 13.17 43.08
C ARG A 416 -15.74 12.44 42.39
N ASP A 417 -15.31 12.98 41.27
CA ASP A 417 -14.13 12.54 40.53
C ASP A 417 -12.90 13.38 40.91
N ALA A 418 -11.72 12.75 40.86
CA ALA A 418 -10.45 13.38 41.22
C ALA A 418 -10.03 14.48 40.22
N LEU A 419 -10.27 14.27 38.92
CA LEU A 419 -9.99 15.25 37.86
C LEU A 419 -11.16 16.22 37.69
N PHE A 420 -12.39 15.71 37.65
CA PHE A 420 -13.56 16.50 37.21
C PHE A 420 -14.37 17.12 38.36
N GLY A 421 -14.06 16.80 39.62
CA GLY A 421 -14.77 17.36 40.77
C GLY A 421 -16.15 16.73 40.96
N VAL A 422 -17.18 17.52 41.28
CA VAL A 422 -18.51 16.97 41.60
C VAL A 422 -19.22 16.54 40.32
N ILE A 423 -19.63 15.27 40.25
CA ILE A 423 -20.37 14.73 39.10
C ILE A 423 -21.88 14.88 39.33
N ASP A 424 -22.59 15.33 38.30
CA ASP A 424 -24.05 15.45 38.37
C ASP A 424 -24.73 14.08 38.24
N CYS A 425 -25.66 13.81 39.15
CA CYS A 425 -26.31 12.51 39.27
C CYS A 425 -27.84 12.71 39.27
N PRO A 426 -28.60 11.85 38.57
CA PRO A 426 -30.04 12.03 38.38
C PRO A 426 -30.85 11.90 39.68
N GLN A 427 -30.28 11.31 40.73
CA GLN A 427 -30.92 11.17 42.03
C GLN A 427 -29.89 11.14 43.16
N ARG A 428 -30.38 11.34 44.39
CA ARG A 428 -29.56 11.31 45.61
C ARG A 428 -30.01 10.23 46.60
N VAL A 429 -30.90 9.33 46.18
CA VAL A 429 -31.47 8.27 47.02
C VAL A 429 -31.48 6.99 46.20
N LEU A 430 -30.96 5.89 46.75
CA LEU A 430 -30.97 4.58 46.11
C LEU A 430 -31.65 3.57 47.04
N ARG A 431 -32.66 2.85 46.53
CA ARG A 431 -33.24 1.69 47.21
C ARG A 431 -32.24 0.52 47.15
N SER A 432 -32.44 -0.49 47.99
CA SER A 432 -31.64 -1.72 47.94
C SER A 432 -31.70 -2.33 46.53
N GLY A 433 -30.55 -2.72 45.99
CA GLY A 433 -30.40 -3.30 44.65
C GLY A 433 -30.60 -2.30 43.49
N ALA A 434 -30.82 -1.01 43.77
CA ALA A 434 -30.98 -0.01 42.72
C ALA A 434 -29.63 0.52 42.24
N THR A 435 -29.52 0.77 40.93
CA THR A 435 -28.41 1.48 40.29
C THR A 435 -28.88 2.87 39.84
N MET A 436 -28.00 3.87 39.91
CA MET A 436 -28.11 5.07 39.10
C MET A 436 -26.84 5.27 38.29
N VAL A 437 -26.95 6.04 37.21
CA VAL A 437 -25.84 6.36 36.34
C VAL A 437 -25.65 7.88 36.36
N CYS A 438 -24.45 8.33 36.70
CA CYS A 438 -24.03 9.72 36.60
C CYS A 438 -23.10 9.86 35.39
N THR A 439 -23.09 11.00 34.69
CA THR A 439 -22.27 11.18 33.49
C THR A 439 -21.45 12.46 33.54
N HIS A 440 -20.32 12.44 32.84
CA HIS A 440 -19.46 13.58 32.58
C HIS A 440 -18.93 13.49 31.16
N THR A 441 -18.74 14.63 30.49
CA THR A 441 -18.17 14.67 29.14
C THR A 441 -16.99 15.63 29.13
N GLU A 442 -15.89 15.19 28.54
CA GLU A 442 -14.65 15.95 28.39
C GLU A 442 -14.12 15.85 26.95
N ILE A 443 -13.24 16.75 26.52
CA ILE A 443 -12.59 16.64 25.20
C ILE A 443 -11.27 15.86 25.31
N ALA A 444 -11.06 14.90 24.40
CA ALA A 444 -9.88 14.06 24.37
C ALA A 444 -8.59 14.83 24.04
N GLU A 445 -7.74 15.04 25.05
CA GLU A 445 -6.41 15.63 24.88
C GLU A 445 -5.31 14.57 24.84
N LEU A 446 -4.24 14.80 24.05
CA LEU A 446 -3.14 13.84 23.88
C LEU A 446 -2.51 13.44 25.22
N GLY A 447 -2.39 12.14 25.47
CA GLY A 447 -1.72 11.67 26.67
C GLY A 447 -2.25 10.34 27.18
N TRP A 448 -1.68 9.91 28.30
CA TRP A 448 -2.19 8.86 29.16
C TRP A 448 -2.88 9.53 30.34
N TRP A 449 -4.09 9.11 30.63
CA TRP A 449 -4.94 9.71 31.64
C TRP A 449 -5.35 8.67 32.68
N GLU A 450 -5.41 9.11 33.93
CA GLU A 450 -5.90 8.36 35.08
C GLU A 450 -6.80 9.28 35.89
N THR A 451 -7.96 8.80 36.33
CA THR A 451 -8.79 9.47 37.33
C THR A 451 -9.33 8.47 38.37
N THR A 452 -9.98 8.98 39.41
CA THR A 452 -10.66 8.17 40.41
C THR A 452 -12.01 8.79 40.80
N GLY A 453 -13.09 8.09 40.46
CA GLY A 453 -14.44 8.38 40.92
C GLY A 453 -14.65 7.95 42.37
N THR A 454 -15.33 8.75 43.17
CA THR A 454 -15.67 8.45 44.58
C THR A 454 -17.16 8.65 44.80
N ALA A 455 -17.89 7.59 45.11
CA ALA A 455 -19.28 7.69 45.56
C ALA A 455 -19.35 7.71 47.09
N ARG A 456 -20.20 8.57 47.66
CA ARG A 456 -20.52 8.61 49.09
C ARG A 456 -22.02 8.70 49.30
N ALA A 457 -22.53 8.00 50.32
CA ALA A 457 -23.92 8.05 50.72
C ALA A 457 -24.09 7.94 52.24
N ARG A 458 -25.28 8.31 52.73
CA ARG A 458 -25.71 8.10 54.11
C ARG A 458 -26.74 6.98 54.17
N SER A 459 -26.65 6.17 55.21
CA SER A 459 -27.62 5.16 55.60
C SER A 459 -28.02 5.39 57.06
N ASP A 460 -28.98 4.61 57.54
CA ASP A 460 -29.40 4.66 58.94
C ASP A 460 -28.30 4.17 59.90
N THR A 461 -27.29 3.43 59.40
CA THR A 461 -26.16 2.91 60.18
C THR A 461 -24.86 3.73 60.02
N GLY A 462 -24.87 4.77 59.18
CA GLY A 462 -23.70 5.64 58.97
C GLY A 462 -23.44 6.00 57.52
N VAL A 463 -22.25 6.56 57.25
CA VAL A 463 -21.79 6.92 55.90
C VAL A 463 -21.13 5.71 55.25
N VAL A 464 -21.48 5.45 53.99
CA VAL A 464 -20.81 4.47 53.13
C VAL A 464 -20.16 5.18 51.96
N SER A 465 -19.04 4.66 51.48
CA SER A 465 -18.31 5.21 50.36
C SER A 465 -17.61 4.12 49.58
N ASP A 466 -17.42 4.36 48.30
CA ASP A 466 -16.65 3.50 47.41
C ASP A 466 -15.88 4.35 46.39
N THR A 467 -14.83 3.78 45.81
CA THR A 467 -13.94 4.48 44.88
C THR A 467 -13.57 3.59 43.70
N ASP A 468 -13.41 4.22 42.54
CA ASP A 468 -13.16 3.54 41.28
C ASP A 468 -12.14 4.26 40.40
N LYS A 469 -11.13 3.52 39.94
CA LYS A 469 -10.00 4.06 39.17
C LYS A 469 -10.27 3.85 37.69
N THR A 470 -9.90 4.81 36.87
CA THR A 470 -10.19 4.74 35.43
C THR A 470 -9.01 5.24 34.64
N PHE A 471 -8.62 4.48 33.62
CA PHE A 471 -7.54 4.82 32.71
C PHE A 471 -8.10 5.07 31.31
N TRP A 472 -7.49 5.98 30.55
CA TRP A 472 -7.68 6.02 29.10
C TRP A 472 -6.47 6.64 28.46
N HIS A 473 -6.37 6.53 27.14
CA HIS A 473 -5.28 7.16 26.43
C HIS A 473 -5.72 7.71 25.10
N VAL A 474 -5.18 8.88 24.80
CA VAL A 474 -5.47 9.60 23.57
C VAL A 474 -4.20 9.59 22.73
N ARG A 475 -4.31 9.04 21.52
CA ARG A 475 -3.25 9.07 20.52
C ARG A 475 -3.75 9.82 19.30
N ALA A 476 -2.82 10.37 18.51
CA ALA A 476 -3.14 10.99 17.24
C ALA A 476 -3.95 10.03 16.33
N VAL A 477 -4.84 10.64 15.54
CA VAL A 477 -5.88 10.00 14.69
C VAL A 477 -5.28 9.10 13.62
N ALA A 478 -6.10 8.20 13.05
CA ALA A 478 -5.74 7.28 11.97
C ALA A 478 -4.99 7.95 10.82
N ARG A 479 -4.16 7.14 10.16
CA ARG A 479 -3.34 7.53 9.02
C ARG A 479 -4.22 7.97 7.85
N ALA A 480 -4.31 9.28 7.62
CA ALA A 480 -4.82 9.87 6.40
C ALA A 480 -3.66 10.03 5.42
N SER A 481 -3.78 9.40 4.26
CA SER A 481 -2.82 9.49 3.16
C SER A 481 -3.52 10.22 2.02
N LEU A 482 -3.17 11.48 1.80
CA LEU A 482 -3.83 12.37 0.84
C LEU A 482 -2.78 13.17 0.08
N ILE A 483 -2.96 13.31 -1.23
CA ILE A 483 -2.08 14.09 -2.10
C ILE A 483 -2.88 15.29 -2.62
N GLY A 484 -2.44 16.50 -2.26
CA GLY A 484 -2.87 17.72 -2.92
C GLY A 484 -1.98 17.95 -4.14
N LEU A 485 -2.55 17.90 -5.35
CA LEU A 485 -1.83 18.23 -6.58
C LEU A 485 -2.31 19.58 -7.12
N ARG A 486 -1.36 20.51 -7.34
CA ARG A 486 -1.62 21.79 -8.02
C ARG A 486 -0.70 21.92 -9.22
N VAL A 487 -1.27 22.32 -10.36
CA VAL A 487 -0.54 22.52 -11.62
C VAL A 487 -0.71 23.95 -12.10
N THR A 488 0.37 24.58 -12.56
CA THR A 488 0.34 25.93 -13.13
C THR A 488 1.14 25.99 -14.42
N VAL A 489 0.70 26.80 -15.39
CA VAL A 489 1.44 27.14 -16.61
C VAL A 489 1.84 28.62 -16.57
N ASP A 490 3.14 28.93 -16.66
CA ASP A 490 3.73 30.25 -16.44
C ASP A 490 3.24 30.93 -15.14
N GLY A 491 3.10 30.13 -14.08
CA GLY A 491 2.64 30.59 -12.76
C GLY A 491 1.14 30.84 -12.64
N VAL A 492 0.36 30.62 -13.71
CA VAL A 492 -1.10 30.75 -13.71
C VAL A 492 -1.73 29.38 -13.49
N ASN A 493 -2.67 29.29 -12.56
CA ASN A 493 -3.48 28.07 -12.42
C ASN A 493 -4.44 27.96 -13.60
N THR A 494 -4.41 26.83 -14.29
CA THR A 494 -5.20 26.58 -15.51
C THR A 494 -6.27 25.52 -15.26
N ASP A 495 -6.67 25.30 -14.01
CA ASP A 495 -7.73 24.38 -13.64
C ASP A 495 -9.12 24.95 -13.97
N ARG A 496 -9.88 24.12 -14.70
CA ARG A 496 -11.34 24.05 -14.84
C ARG A 496 -12.25 25.27 -15.06
N GLU A 497 -11.83 26.54 -15.10
CA GLU A 497 -12.81 27.62 -15.34
C GLU A 497 -12.56 28.59 -16.51
N LYS A 498 -11.33 28.80 -17.00
CA LYS A 498 -11.09 29.50 -18.29
C LYS A 498 -9.80 29.05 -18.94
N ALA A 499 -9.89 28.55 -20.18
CA ALA A 499 -8.73 28.24 -20.99
C ALA A 499 -7.79 29.44 -21.07
N ARG A 500 -6.53 29.26 -20.68
CA ARG A 500 -5.54 30.32 -20.89
C ARG A 500 -5.10 30.29 -22.35
N VAL A 501 -5.08 31.45 -22.99
CA VAL A 501 -4.64 31.58 -24.38
C VAL A 501 -3.14 31.85 -24.40
N PHE A 502 -2.43 31.02 -25.16
CA PHE A 502 -1.00 31.19 -25.45
C PHE A 502 -0.78 31.28 -26.97
N VAL A 503 0.39 31.72 -27.41
CA VAL A 503 0.76 31.65 -28.83
C VAL A 503 1.27 30.25 -29.14
N ALA A 504 0.71 29.63 -30.18
CA ALA A 504 1.15 28.32 -30.63
C ALA A 504 2.62 28.38 -31.08
N GLY A 505 3.43 27.47 -30.55
CA GLY A 505 4.88 27.45 -30.73
C GLY A 505 5.68 28.08 -29.58
N ASP A 506 5.04 28.82 -28.67
CA ASP A 506 5.71 29.33 -27.47
C ASP A 506 6.17 28.18 -26.57
N ILE A 507 7.29 28.41 -25.88
CA ILE A 507 7.76 27.54 -24.80
C ILE A 507 7.32 28.14 -23.48
N VAL A 508 6.49 27.40 -22.74
CA VAL A 508 5.95 27.81 -21.43
C VAL A 508 6.45 26.86 -20.35
N GLU A 509 6.56 27.37 -19.12
CA GLU A 509 6.93 26.56 -17.95
C GLU A 509 5.67 25.95 -17.33
N ILE A 510 5.62 24.62 -17.25
CA ILE A 510 4.63 23.91 -16.42
C ILE A 510 5.26 23.55 -15.08
N VAL A 511 4.53 23.81 -13.99
CA VAL A 511 4.95 23.53 -12.62
C VAL A 511 3.92 22.64 -11.96
N TYR A 512 4.39 21.54 -11.38
CA TYR A 512 3.62 20.60 -10.56
C TYR A 512 4.02 20.75 -9.10
N LEU A 513 3.03 20.88 -8.22
CA LEU A 513 3.20 20.91 -6.77
C LEU A 513 2.37 19.78 -6.16
N ALA A 514 3.03 18.69 -5.81
CA ALA A 514 2.41 17.58 -5.09
C ALA A 514 2.75 17.70 -3.59
N THR A 515 1.74 17.97 -2.78
CA THR A 515 1.83 18.12 -1.33
C THR A 515 1.22 16.92 -0.64
N ASN A 516 1.87 16.43 0.41
CA ASN A 516 1.24 15.47 1.32
C ASN A 516 0.30 16.22 2.28
N ASP A 517 -0.98 16.33 1.90
CA ASP A 517 -2.04 16.94 2.71
C ASP A 517 -2.57 15.98 3.79
N GLY A 518 -2.08 14.74 3.80
CA GLY A 518 -2.36 13.74 4.83
C GLY A 518 -1.57 13.94 6.11
N ASN A 519 -1.75 13.02 7.06
CA ASN A 519 -1.00 12.96 8.32
C ASN A 519 -0.03 11.77 8.38
N SER A 520 0.17 11.09 7.25
CA SER A 520 1.05 9.92 7.11
C SER A 520 2.09 10.15 6.04
N PRO A 521 3.35 9.69 6.21
CA PRO A 521 4.34 9.83 5.17
C PRO A 521 3.87 9.14 3.88
N LEU A 522 4.30 9.68 2.75
CA LEU A 522 4.09 9.11 1.43
C LEU A 522 5.45 8.81 0.83
N TRP A 523 5.59 7.66 0.20
CA TRP A 523 6.84 7.20 -0.38
C TRP A 523 6.77 7.22 -1.90
N SER A 524 7.92 7.49 -2.52
CA SER A 524 8.12 7.38 -3.96
C SER A 524 7.13 8.21 -4.80
N MET A 525 6.85 9.45 -4.40
CA MET A 525 6.01 10.36 -5.16
C MET A 525 6.49 10.50 -6.61
N GLU A 526 5.57 10.26 -7.56
CA GLU A 526 5.77 10.35 -9.00
C GLU A 526 4.67 11.22 -9.63
N ILE A 527 5.05 12.14 -10.52
CA ILE A 527 4.10 12.92 -11.33
C ILE A 527 3.92 12.22 -12.68
N ARG A 528 2.66 12.05 -13.10
CA ARG A 528 2.28 11.43 -14.37
C ARG A 528 1.46 12.42 -15.18
N ASP A 529 2.06 12.87 -16.27
CA ASP A 529 1.47 13.78 -17.24
C ASP A 529 1.53 13.10 -18.62
N PRO A 530 0.37 12.85 -19.28
CA PRO A 530 0.32 12.21 -20.60
C PRO A 530 1.05 12.95 -21.71
N ASN A 531 1.21 14.28 -21.61
CA ASN A 531 1.84 15.11 -22.62
C ASN A 531 3.28 15.52 -22.26
N VAL A 532 3.68 15.38 -20.99
CA VAL A 532 5.03 15.69 -20.49
C VAL A 532 5.62 14.44 -19.83
N PRO A 533 6.57 13.74 -20.46
CA PRO A 533 7.16 12.55 -19.86
C PRO A 533 7.96 12.92 -18.60
N PHE A 534 7.93 12.06 -17.57
CA PHE A 534 8.63 12.31 -16.31
C PHE A 534 10.13 12.62 -16.49
N ALA A 535 10.79 12.02 -17.48
CA ALA A 535 12.19 12.28 -17.81
C ALA A 535 12.47 13.72 -18.31
N ALA A 536 11.44 14.46 -18.73
CA ALA A 536 11.53 15.87 -19.10
C ALA A 536 11.29 16.81 -17.90
N MET A 537 10.91 16.27 -16.73
CA MET A 537 10.68 17.04 -15.52
C MET A 537 11.96 17.16 -14.69
N THR A 538 12.18 18.35 -14.13
CA THR A 538 13.18 18.58 -13.09
C THR A 538 12.46 18.80 -11.77
N CYS A 539 12.65 17.88 -10.82
CA CYS A 539 12.03 17.96 -9.51
C CYS A 539 13.01 18.43 -8.43
N THR A 540 12.53 19.28 -7.54
CA THR A 540 13.22 19.76 -6.35
C THR A 540 12.44 19.34 -5.10
N GLY A 541 13.12 18.72 -4.14
CA GLY A 541 12.51 18.14 -2.94
C GLY A 541 12.72 16.62 -2.89
N SER A 542 12.31 16.01 -1.77
CA SER A 542 12.29 14.55 -1.60
C SER A 542 11.05 13.97 -2.28
N SER A 543 11.18 12.78 -2.89
CA SER A 543 10.03 11.98 -3.34
C SER A 543 9.38 11.20 -2.19
N ASP A 544 10.06 11.08 -1.05
CA ASP A 544 9.46 10.64 0.20
C ASP A 544 9.02 11.88 0.98
N LEU A 545 7.70 12.07 1.09
CA LEU A 545 7.07 13.27 1.62
C LEU A 545 6.49 13.00 2.99
N TRP A 546 7.03 13.66 4.01
CA TRP A 546 6.37 13.74 5.32
C TRP A 546 5.11 14.61 5.23
N PRO A 547 4.19 14.53 6.20
CA PRO A 547 3.02 15.40 6.25
C PRO A 547 3.39 16.88 6.10
N GLY A 548 2.79 17.55 5.11
CA GLY A 548 3.07 18.95 4.77
C GLY A 548 4.27 19.17 3.83
N ASP A 549 5.10 18.16 3.55
CA ASP A 549 6.16 18.28 2.55
C ASP A 549 5.56 18.40 1.13
N THR A 550 6.29 19.09 0.25
CA THR A 550 5.91 19.28 -1.15
C THR A 550 7.03 18.86 -2.09
N LEU A 551 6.70 18.01 -3.08
CA LEU A 551 7.53 17.77 -4.25
C LEU A 551 7.17 18.80 -5.32
N ARG A 552 8.15 19.58 -5.76
CA ARG A 552 7.96 20.55 -6.84
C ARG A 552 8.67 20.07 -8.10
N CYS A 553 7.94 19.80 -9.17
CA CYS A 553 8.48 19.46 -10.48
C CYS A 553 8.22 20.58 -11.49
N ARG A 554 9.15 20.79 -12.42
CA ARG A 554 9.05 21.80 -13.49
C ARG A 554 9.43 21.17 -14.81
N ALA A 555 8.75 21.54 -15.90
CA ALA A 555 9.13 21.16 -17.25
C ALA A 555 8.85 22.32 -18.22
N ALA A 556 9.56 22.32 -19.35
CA ALA A 556 9.26 23.20 -20.47
C ALA A 556 8.33 22.46 -21.44
N MET A 557 7.22 23.08 -21.84
CA MET A 557 6.32 22.53 -22.86
C MET A 557 6.16 23.51 -24.02
N VAL A 558 6.00 22.97 -25.23
CA VAL A 558 5.66 23.76 -26.42
C VAL A 558 4.14 23.83 -26.54
N VAL A 559 3.60 25.04 -26.62
CA VAL A 559 2.16 25.28 -26.80
C VAL A 559 1.73 24.79 -28.18
N ARG A 560 0.84 23.79 -28.22
CA ARG A 560 0.25 23.29 -29.46
C ARG A 560 -0.90 24.19 -29.91
N SER A 561 -1.14 24.28 -31.22
CA SER A 561 -2.30 24.99 -31.76
C SER A 561 -3.61 24.29 -31.38
N GLY A 562 -4.67 25.08 -31.18
CA GLY A 562 -5.99 24.57 -30.79
C GLY A 562 -6.20 24.48 -29.28
N GLU A 563 -7.30 23.88 -28.86
CA GLU A 563 -7.67 23.67 -27.46
C GLU A 563 -7.09 22.37 -26.93
N HIS A 564 -6.47 22.42 -25.75
CA HIS A 564 -5.80 21.29 -25.11
C HIS A 564 -6.27 21.14 -23.67
N TRP A 565 -6.60 19.90 -23.32
CA TRP A 565 -6.98 19.48 -21.99
C TRP A 565 -6.12 18.29 -21.58
N ASP A 566 -5.64 18.32 -20.35
CA ASP A 566 -4.87 17.23 -19.78
C ASP A 566 -5.27 16.94 -18.33
N GLU A 567 -5.17 15.67 -17.96
CA GLU A 567 -5.42 15.16 -16.61
C GLU A 567 -4.10 14.62 -16.06
N ILE A 568 -3.67 15.19 -14.94
CA ILE A 568 -2.37 14.93 -14.34
C ILE A 568 -2.59 14.20 -13.03
N GLU A 569 -1.87 13.11 -12.83
CA GLU A 569 -1.86 12.35 -11.59
C GLU A 569 -0.54 12.58 -10.84
N ALA A 570 -0.63 12.66 -9.52
CA ALA A 570 0.48 12.46 -8.60
C ALA A 570 0.23 11.15 -7.85
N VAL A 571 1.15 10.21 -7.99
CA VAL A 571 1.04 8.86 -7.45
C VAL A 571 2.10 8.68 -6.37
N ALA A 572 1.68 8.22 -5.20
CA ALA A 572 2.60 7.78 -4.15
C ALA A 572 2.06 6.53 -3.47
N TRP A 573 2.84 5.98 -2.55
CA TRP A 573 2.43 4.86 -1.71
C TRP A 573 2.43 5.27 -0.26
N ASN A 574 1.49 4.77 0.53
CA ASN A 574 1.53 4.92 1.98
C ASN A 574 2.32 3.76 2.62
N SER A 575 2.36 3.73 3.95
CA SER A 575 3.21 2.82 4.73
C SER A 575 2.78 1.37 4.60
N ASP A 576 1.52 1.21 4.19
CA ASP A 576 0.82 -0.04 4.09
C ASP A 576 0.84 -0.53 2.63
N GLY A 577 1.56 0.18 1.75
CA GLY A 577 1.70 -0.13 0.32
C GLY A 577 0.50 0.29 -0.53
N THR A 578 -0.49 0.96 0.05
CA THR A 578 -1.67 1.43 -0.68
C THR A 578 -1.27 2.58 -1.60
N LYS A 579 -1.64 2.46 -2.88
CA LYS A 579 -1.48 3.53 -3.88
C LYS A 579 -2.41 4.69 -3.52
N ILE A 580 -1.85 5.88 -3.40
CA ILE A 580 -2.56 7.14 -3.21
C ILE A 580 -2.40 7.95 -4.49
N VAL A 581 -3.49 8.56 -4.95
CA VAL A 581 -3.52 9.35 -6.17
C VAL A 581 -4.10 10.72 -5.85
N GLY A 582 -3.40 11.77 -6.25
CA GLY A 582 -3.92 13.14 -6.31
C GLY A 582 -4.04 13.56 -7.77
N GLU A 583 -5.12 14.24 -8.13
CA GLU A 583 -5.43 14.61 -9.51
C GLU A 583 -5.53 16.12 -9.67
N SER A 584 -5.12 16.62 -10.83
CA SER A 584 -5.30 18.01 -11.26
C SER A 584 -5.44 18.06 -12.77
N SER A 585 -5.95 19.16 -13.31
CA SER A 585 -6.12 19.34 -14.77
C SER A 585 -5.39 20.56 -15.30
N VAL A 586 -4.98 20.52 -16.57
CA VAL A 586 -4.48 21.67 -17.32
C VAL A 586 -5.38 21.96 -18.52
N HIS A 587 -5.78 23.22 -18.69
CA HIS A 587 -6.58 23.67 -19.84
C HIS A 587 -5.97 24.92 -20.49
N TYR A 588 -5.60 24.81 -21.78
CA TYR A 588 -5.09 25.95 -22.54
C TYR A 588 -5.53 25.94 -24.01
N VAL A 589 -5.42 27.10 -24.67
CA VAL A 589 -5.69 27.27 -26.11
C VAL A 589 -4.49 27.93 -26.78
N GLY A 590 -3.86 27.26 -27.74
CA GLY A 590 -2.82 27.85 -28.59
C GLY A 590 -3.42 28.54 -29.81
N LYS A 591 -3.26 29.86 -29.92
CA LYS A 591 -3.63 30.63 -31.12
C LYS A 591 -2.42 30.87 -32.02
N ALA A 592 -2.65 30.94 -33.33
CA ALA A 592 -1.60 31.37 -34.26
C ALA A 592 -1.08 32.76 -33.85
N GLY A 593 0.25 32.91 -33.80
CA GLY A 593 0.87 34.20 -33.49
C GLY A 593 0.52 35.26 -34.53
N PRO A 594 0.58 36.55 -34.19
CA PRO A 594 0.45 37.61 -35.18
C PRO A 594 1.59 37.46 -36.20
N THR A 595 1.23 37.25 -37.46
CA THR A 595 2.14 37.28 -38.62
C THR A 595 2.76 38.64 -38.82
#